data_AF-A0A7V2RS49-F1
#
_entry.id   AF-A0A7V2RS49-F1
#
_cell.length_a   1.000
_cell.length_b   1.000
_cell.length_c   1.000
_cell.angle_alpha   90.00
_cell.angle_beta   90.00
_cell.angle_gamma   90.00
#
_symmetry.space_group_name_H-M   'P 1'
#
loop_
_entity.id
_entity.type
_entity.pdbx_description
1 polymer ?
#
loop_
_entity_poly.entity_id
_entity_poly.type
_entity_poly.pdbx_seq_one_letter_code
_entity_poly.pdbx_strand_id
1 'polypeptide(L)'
;MAVTITEKQGNKLKNKVKKYFLKSRPHLENGLCPTKDLIAATVDKWSMFVLFNLGYHKILRFNELKKNIDGISSRMLSVTLKKLEKSGMVERNIFAEIPPKV
;
A
#
# COMPACT_ATOMS: atom_id res chain seq x y z
N MET A 1 26.61 -21.09 -12.68
CA MET A 1 25.60 -20.66 -11.68
C MET A 1 25.73 -19.15 -11.52
N ALA A 2 24.78 -18.38 -12.05
CA ALA A 2 24.85 -16.92 -11.98
C ALA A 2 24.22 -16.45 -10.65
N VAL A 3 24.99 -15.74 -9.84
CA VAL A 3 24.52 -15.11 -8.60
C VAL A 3 23.97 -13.74 -8.99
N THR A 4 22.66 -13.54 -8.84
CA THR A 4 22.01 -12.26 -9.15
C THR A 4 22.40 -11.22 -8.10
N ILE A 5 23.38 -10.38 -8.40
CA ILE A 5 23.77 -9.25 -7.56
C ILE A 5 22.79 -8.10 -7.86
N THR A 6 21.82 -7.86 -6.96
CA THR A 6 20.85 -6.75 -7.07
C THR A 6 21.39 -5.47 -6.43
N GLU A 7 22.49 -4.93 -6.95
CA GLU A 7 23.02 -3.64 -6.50
C GLU A 7 22.65 -2.49 -7.44
N LYS A 8 21.52 -1.83 -7.13
CA LYS A 8 21.34 -0.35 -7.07
C LYS A 8 19.86 0.01 -6.99
N GLN A 9 19.21 -0.26 -5.86
CA GLN A 9 17.98 0.46 -5.52
C GLN A 9 18.34 1.84 -4.97
N GLY A 10 17.87 2.90 -5.65
CA GLY A 10 18.28 4.29 -5.49
C GLY A 10 18.45 4.76 -4.03
N ASN A 11 19.62 5.35 -3.76
CA ASN A 11 20.10 5.78 -2.44
C ASN A 11 19.15 6.71 -1.66
N LYS A 12 18.15 7.31 -2.30
CA LYS A 12 17.20 8.25 -1.69
C LYS A 12 16.21 7.55 -0.76
N LEU A 13 15.75 6.34 -1.10
CA LEU A 13 14.88 5.55 -0.24
C LEU A 13 15.66 4.94 0.93
N LYS A 14 16.86 4.38 0.66
CA LYS A 14 17.73 3.81 1.70
C LYS A 14 18.04 4.81 2.82
N ASN A 15 18.39 6.06 2.49
CA ASN A 15 18.69 7.06 3.52
C ASN A 15 17.45 7.52 4.30
N LYS A 16 16.29 7.63 3.63
CA LYS A 16 15.04 8.02 4.29
C LYS A 16 14.55 6.91 5.22
N VAL A 17 14.53 5.67 4.73
CA VAL A 17 14.20 4.46 5.49
C VAL A 17 15.17 4.28 6.66
N LYS A 18 16.48 4.39 6.44
CA LYS A 18 17.49 4.31 7.50
C LYS A 18 17.30 5.38 8.58
N LYS A 19 16.97 6.62 8.20
CA LYS A 19 16.67 7.72 9.15
C LYS A 19 15.41 7.44 9.97
N TYR A 20 14.36 6.89 9.35
CA TYR A 20 13.15 6.47 10.07
C TYR A 20 13.44 5.31 11.03
N PHE A 21 14.10 4.24 10.57
CA PHE A 21 14.45 3.08 11.40
C PHE A 21 15.38 3.43 12.57
N LEU A 22 16.36 4.31 12.37
CA LEU A 22 17.25 4.78 13.44
C LEU A 22 16.52 5.64 14.49
N LYS A 23 15.52 6.43 14.06
CA LYS A 23 14.69 7.24 14.98
C LYS A 23 13.70 6.38 15.78
N SER A 24 13.33 5.21 15.25
CA SER A 24 12.38 4.27 15.87
C SER A 24 13.03 3.22 16.78
N ARG A 25 14.36 3.07 16.76
CA ARG A 25 15.11 2.11 17.59
C ARG A 25 14.81 2.12 19.10
N PRO A 26 14.67 3.27 19.79
CA PRO A 26 14.46 3.26 21.24
C PRO A 26 13.11 2.68 21.68
N HIS A 27 12.14 2.49 20.77
CA HIS A 27 10.87 1.84 21.10
C HIS A 27 10.95 0.31 21.07
N LEU A 28 11.93 -0.24 20.34
CA LEU A 28 12.08 -1.68 20.12
C LEU A 28 12.53 -2.44 21.38
N GLU A 29 13.21 -1.76 22.31
CA GLU A 29 13.64 -2.34 23.59
C GLU A 29 12.47 -2.61 24.56
N ASN A 30 11.30 -2.02 24.31
CA ASN A 30 10.07 -2.25 25.10
C ASN A 30 9.10 -3.25 24.42
N GLY A 31 9.55 -3.95 23.36
CA GLY A 31 8.70 -4.87 22.58
C GLY A 31 7.73 -4.18 21.61
N LEU A 32 7.70 -2.84 21.55
CA LEU A 32 6.97 -2.07 20.56
C LEU A 32 7.84 -1.84 19.33
N CYS A 33 7.49 -2.47 18.21
CA CYS A 33 8.09 -2.12 16.94
C CYS A 33 7.14 -1.14 16.25
N PRO A 34 7.38 0.19 16.32
CA PRO A 34 6.41 1.17 15.83
C PRO A 34 6.12 1.01 14.34
N THR A 35 7.06 0.46 13.56
CA THR A 35 6.82 0.09 12.17
C THR A 35 5.88 -1.11 12.04
N LYS A 36 6.09 -2.17 12.83
CA LYS A 36 5.21 -3.35 12.84
C LYS A 36 3.82 -2.99 13.37
N ASP A 37 3.73 -2.19 14.43
CA ASP A 37 2.46 -1.83 15.07
C ASP A 37 1.63 -0.91 14.17
N LEU A 38 2.29 0.05 13.51
CA LEU A 38 1.65 0.89 12.50
C LEU A 38 1.22 0.07 11.28
N ILE A 39 2.06 -0.82 10.77
CA ILE A 39 1.69 -1.69 9.65
C ILE A 39 0.57 -2.65 10.04
N ALA A 40 0.61 -3.27 11.21
CA ALA A 40 -0.39 -4.23 11.68
C ALA A 40 -1.76 -3.57 11.91
N ALA A 41 -1.79 -2.34 12.41
CA ALA A 41 -3.05 -1.60 12.57
C ALA A 41 -3.66 -1.21 11.21
N THR A 42 -2.81 -0.84 10.25
CA THR A 42 -3.27 -0.16 9.02
C THR A 42 -3.43 -1.12 7.83
N VAL A 43 -2.57 -2.13 7.71
CA VAL A 43 -2.47 -3.01 6.53
C VAL A 43 -3.15 -4.34 6.80
N ASP A 44 -4.28 -4.58 6.14
CA ASP A 44 -4.93 -5.89 6.05
C ASP A 44 -4.43 -6.70 4.84
N LYS A 45 -4.86 -7.97 4.71
CA LYS A 45 -4.50 -8.88 3.62
C LYS A 45 -4.56 -8.22 2.23
N TRP A 46 -5.57 -7.38 1.99
CA TRP A 46 -5.81 -6.78 0.68
C TRP A 46 -5.14 -5.42 0.50
N SER A 47 -4.86 -4.70 1.59
CA SER A 47 -4.26 -3.36 1.56
C SER A 47 -2.98 -3.32 0.73
N MET A 48 -2.10 -4.31 0.89
CA MET A 48 -0.83 -4.33 0.15
C MET A 48 -1.04 -4.52 -1.35
N PHE A 49 -1.97 -5.38 -1.77
CA PHE A 49 -2.30 -5.57 -3.18
C PHE A 49 -2.92 -4.33 -3.81
N VAL A 50 -3.78 -3.63 -3.06
CA VAL A 50 -4.38 -2.36 -3.50
C VAL A 50 -3.30 -1.30 -3.69
N LEU A 51 -2.44 -1.10 -2.69
CA LEU A 51 -1.35 -0.12 -2.76
C LEU A 51 -0.34 -0.46 -3.86
N PHE A 52 -0.02 -1.73 -4.07
CA PHE A 52 0.88 -2.16 -5.14
C PHE A 52 0.31 -1.83 -6.52
N ASN A 53 -0.98 -2.14 -6.76
CA ASN A 53 -1.64 -1.83 -8.02
C ASN A 53 -1.75 -0.32 -8.27
N LEU A 54 -2.12 0.46 -7.25
CA LEU A 54 -2.18 1.93 -7.36
C LEU A 54 -0.80 2.60 -7.44
N GLY A 55 0.26 1.93 -6.95
CA GLY A 55 1.63 2.41 -7.08
C GLY A 55 2.22 2.13 -8.47
N TYR A 56 1.82 1.03 -9.11
CA TYR A 56 2.27 0.65 -10.45
C TYR A 56 1.48 1.38 -11.55
N HIS A 57 0.17 1.56 -11.37
CA HIS A 57 -0.71 2.24 -12.33
C HIS A 57 -1.02 3.66 -11.88
N LYS A 58 -1.03 4.65 -12.81
CA LYS A 58 -1.34 6.05 -12.46
C LYS A 58 -2.78 6.27 -11.98
N ILE A 59 -3.76 5.64 -12.63
CA ILE A 59 -5.20 5.76 -12.34
C ILE A 59 -5.83 4.40 -12.62
N LEU A 60 -6.67 3.91 -11.71
CA LEU A 60 -7.45 2.68 -11.89
C LEU A 60 -8.90 2.91 -11.46
N ARG A 61 -9.86 2.46 -12.27
CA ARG A 61 -11.26 2.36 -11.85
C ARG A 61 -11.45 1.19 -10.90
N PHE A 62 -12.54 1.22 -10.14
CA PHE A 62 -12.84 0.18 -9.13
C PHE A 62 -12.85 -1.24 -9.71
N ASN A 63 -13.51 -1.44 -10.86
CA ASN A 63 -13.59 -2.76 -11.49
C ASN A 63 -12.26 -3.21 -12.10
N GLU A 64 -11.41 -2.29 -12.56
CA GLU A 64 -10.06 -2.62 -13.06
C GLU A 64 -9.16 -3.05 -11.90
N LEU A 65 -9.17 -2.28 -10.81
CA LEU A 65 -8.45 -2.61 -9.59
C LEU A 65 -8.90 -3.98 -9.02
N LYS A 66 -10.20 -4.26 -9.06
CA LYS A 66 -10.74 -5.58 -8.66
C LYS A 66 -10.21 -6.70 -9.56
N LYS A 67 -10.19 -6.51 -10.89
CA LYS A 67 -9.70 -7.52 -11.84
C LYS A 67 -8.21 -7.82 -11.65
N ASN A 68 -7.42 -6.83 -11.24
CA ASN A 68 -5.99 -7.03 -11.00
C ASN A 68 -5.68 -7.74 -9.67
N ILE A 69 -6.66 -7.83 -8.76
CA ILE A 69 -6.49 -8.47 -7.45
C ILE A 69 -7.36 -9.72 -7.42
N ASP A 70 -6.77 -10.85 -7.79
CA ASP A 70 -7.51 -12.11 -7.83
C ASP A 70 -8.03 -12.53 -6.44
N GLY A 71 -9.27 -13.04 -6.42
CA GLY A 71 -9.95 -13.50 -5.21
C GLY A 71 -10.52 -12.42 -4.27
N ILE A 72 -10.38 -11.12 -4.56
CA ILE A 72 -11.02 -10.09 -3.73
C ILE A 72 -12.50 -9.88 -4.12
N SER A 73 -13.39 -9.89 -3.13
CA SER A 73 -14.79 -9.53 -3.37
C SER A 73 -14.96 -8.02 -3.51
N SER A 74 -15.99 -7.57 -4.24
CA SER A 74 -16.29 -6.12 -4.36
C SER A 74 -16.50 -5.48 -2.98
N ARG A 75 -17.16 -6.19 -2.06
CA ARG A 75 -17.37 -5.72 -0.69
C ARG A 75 -16.04 -5.51 0.04
N MET A 76 -15.13 -6.47 -0.03
CA MET A 76 -13.82 -6.35 0.63
C MET A 76 -12.99 -5.24 0.00
N LEU A 77 -12.96 -5.11 -1.33
CA LEU A 77 -12.24 -4.03 -2.00
C LEU A 77 -12.75 -2.65 -1.54
N SER A 78 -14.07 -2.46 -1.45
CA SER A 78 -14.66 -1.21 -0.96
C SER A 78 -14.29 -0.92 0.51
N VAL A 79 -14.29 -1.94 1.37
CA VAL A 79 -13.91 -1.80 2.78
C VAL A 79 -12.44 -1.42 2.91
N THR A 80 -11.55 -2.14 2.21
CA THR A 80 -10.11 -1.88 2.19
C THR A 80 -9.80 -0.47 1.66
N LEU A 81 -10.42 -0.05 0.55
CA LEU A 81 -10.24 1.30 0.02
C LEU A 81 -10.69 2.38 1.00
N LYS A 82 -11.84 2.21 1.67
CA LYS A 82 -12.32 3.16 2.69
C LYS A 82 -11.38 3.22 3.90
N LYS A 83 -10.79 2.08 4.29
CA LYS A 83 -9.78 2.03 5.37
C LYS A 83 -8.52 2.78 4.98
N LEU A 84 -8.00 2.51 3.78
CA LEU A 84 -6.80 3.17 3.25
C LEU A 84 -7.00 4.69 3.07
N GLU A 85 -8.18 5.10 2.61
CA GLU A 85 -8.60 6.50 2.53
C GLU A 85 -8.61 7.17 3.91
N LYS A 86 -9.23 6.54 4.92
CA LYS A 86 -9.24 7.06 6.30
C LYS A 86 -7.83 7.18 6.89
N SER A 87 -6.91 6.30 6.50
CA SER A 87 -5.50 6.38 6.91
C SER A 87 -4.66 7.36 6.09
N GLY A 88 -5.22 8.00 5.06
CA GLY A 88 -4.52 8.94 4.19
C GLY A 88 -3.55 8.28 3.19
N MET A 89 -3.64 6.97 2.97
CA MET A 89 -2.76 6.23 2.06
C MET A 89 -3.25 6.24 0.61
N VAL A 90 -4.56 6.42 0.40
CA VAL A 90 -5.20 6.43 -0.92
C VAL A 90 -6.17 7.61 -0.98
N GLU A 91 -6.18 8.31 -2.10
CA GLU A 91 -7.18 9.34 -2.41
C GLU A 91 -8.19 8.78 -3.42
N ARG A 92 -9.49 8.98 -3.17
CA ARG A 92 -10.56 8.49 -4.04
C ARG A 92 -11.30 9.65 -4.68
N ASN A 93 -11.24 9.71 -6.00
CA ASN A 93 -12.02 10.66 -6.77
C ASN A 93 -13.31 10.01 -7.28
N ILE A 94 -14.44 10.63 -6.96
CA ILE A 94 -15.75 10.23 -7.49
C ILE A 94 -16.00 11.05 -8.75
N PHE A 95 -15.97 10.37 -9.89
CA PHE A 95 -16.33 10.98 -11.17
C PHE A 95 -17.82 10.72 -11.43
N ALA A 96 -18.59 11.79 -11.64
CA ALA A 96 -19.94 11.69 -12.15
C ALA A 96 -19.86 11.44 -13.67
N GLU A 97 -19.72 10.18 -14.07
CA GLU A 97 -19.67 9.81 -15.49
C GLU A 97 -21.10 9.69 -16.04
N ILE A 98 -21.48 10.63 -16.91
CA ILE A 98 -22.68 10.57 -17.76
C ILE A 98 -22.19 10.10 -19.15
N PRO A 99 -22.64 8.98 -19.73
CA PRO A 99 -23.55 7.94 -19.23
C PRO A 99 -22.77 6.82 -18.51
N PRO A 100 -23.43 6.05 -17.62
CA PRO A 100 -22.82 4.89 -17.00
C PRO A 100 -22.59 3.80 -18.06
N LYS A 101 -21.33 3.60 -18.48
CA LYS A 101 -20.96 2.39 -19.23
C LYS A 101 -20.86 1.22 -18.23
N VAL A 102 -21.82 0.31 -18.35
CA VAL A 102 -21.85 -1.00 -17.69
C VAL A 102 -20.70 -1.89 -18.14
#